data_AF-A0ABD0N840-F1
#
_entry.id   AF-A0ABD0N840-F1
#
_cell.length_a   1.000
_cell.length_b   1.000
_cell.length_c   1.000
_cell.angle_alpha   90.00
_cell.angle_beta   90.00
_cell.angle_gamma   90.00
#
_symmetry.space_group_name_H-M   'P 1'
#
loop_
_entity.id
_entity.type
_entity.pdbx_description
1 polymer ?
#
loop_
_entity_poly.entity_id
_entity_poly.type
_entity_poly.pdbx_seq_one_letter_code
_entity_poly.pdbx_strand_id
1 'polypeptide(L)'
;MAEASIPVARDQFTCPVCLDLLKDPVTTACGHSYCKSCITDCWNEEDQKGVYSCPQCRQTFSPRPALATNVLLAEMLEKLKITRLQTADCDAGSEDVRCDVCTGTKHKAVKSCLVCLNSYCQNHLEQHESFFRSKRHKLTDATGRLQEMICTKHDEQLKLYCRTDQRCICYPCMMDEHKNHETVTAEAERTEKQ
;
A
#
# COMPACT_ATOMS: atom_id res chain seq x y z
N MET A 1 0.60 -1.15 -31.13
CA MET A 1 -0.48 -1.92 -30.49
C MET A 1 -0.65 -1.35 -29.10
N ALA A 2 -1.77 -0.70 -28.81
CA ALA A 2 -1.99 0.01 -27.56
C ALA A 2 -2.51 -0.98 -26.50
N GLU A 3 -1.71 -1.29 -25.49
CA GLU A 3 -2.20 -1.96 -24.30
C GLU A 3 -2.97 -0.94 -23.47
N ALA A 4 -4.30 -1.03 -23.55
CA ALA A 4 -5.18 -0.26 -22.68
C ALA A 4 -5.04 -0.80 -21.25
N SER A 5 -4.23 -0.13 -20.44
CA SER A 5 -4.21 -0.31 -18.99
C SER A 5 -5.50 0.28 -18.42
N ILE A 6 -6.57 -0.52 -18.40
CA ILE A 6 -7.83 -0.15 -17.74
C ILE A 6 -7.54 -0.13 -16.23
N PRO A 7 -7.77 1.00 -15.51
CA PRO A 7 -7.74 1.00 -14.06
C PRO A 7 -8.93 0.17 -13.57
N VAL A 8 -8.74 -1.14 -13.43
CA VAL A 8 -9.81 -1.99 -12.91
C VAL A 8 -9.94 -1.72 -11.42
N ALA A 9 -10.99 -0.98 -11.06
CA ALA A 9 -11.31 -0.68 -9.67
C ALA A 9 -11.41 -2.00 -8.87
N ARG A 10 -10.61 -2.11 -7.82
CA ARG A 10 -10.47 -3.28 -6.93
C ARG A 10 -11.82 -3.76 -6.38
N ASP A 11 -12.79 -2.86 -6.30
CA ASP A 11 -14.16 -3.13 -5.85
C ASP A 11 -14.92 -4.11 -6.77
N GLN A 12 -14.55 -4.22 -8.05
CA GLN A 12 -15.23 -5.09 -9.02
C GLN A 12 -14.96 -6.58 -8.82
N PHE A 13 -13.94 -6.95 -8.05
CA PHE A 13 -13.59 -8.36 -7.78
C PHE A 13 -13.67 -8.73 -6.30
N THR A 14 -14.49 -8.01 -5.55
CA THR A 14 -14.69 -8.28 -4.11
C THR A 14 -15.83 -9.27 -3.93
N CYS A 15 -15.62 -10.27 -3.07
CA CYS A 15 -16.65 -11.21 -2.68
C CYS A 15 -17.63 -10.52 -1.74
N PRO A 16 -18.94 -10.52 -2.02
CA PRO A 16 -19.95 -9.87 -1.17
C PRO A 16 -20.21 -10.60 0.17
N VAL A 17 -19.68 -11.82 0.34
CA VAL A 17 -19.85 -12.62 1.57
C VAL A 17 -18.72 -12.33 2.56
N CYS A 18 -17.46 -12.46 2.15
CA CYS A 18 -16.31 -12.22 3.02
C CYS A 18 -15.73 -10.80 2.90
N LEU A 19 -16.22 -9.99 1.95
CA LEU A 19 -15.77 -8.62 1.68
C LEU A 19 -14.29 -8.50 1.29
N ASP A 20 -13.67 -9.61 0.90
CA ASP A 20 -12.29 -9.67 0.40
C ASP A 20 -12.25 -9.95 -1.10
N LEU A 21 -11.07 -9.76 -1.71
CA LEU A 21 -10.81 -10.18 -3.10
C LEU A 21 -11.16 -11.65 -3.31
N LEU A 22 -11.86 -11.95 -4.40
CA LEU A 22 -12.29 -13.30 -4.75
C LEU A 22 -11.11 -14.30 -4.73
N LYS A 23 -11.29 -15.41 -4.00
CA LYS A 23 -10.40 -16.58 -3.97
C LYS A 23 -11.14 -17.75 -4.59
N ASP A 24 -10.57 -18.35 -5.63
CA ASP A 24 -11.23 -19.36 -6.45
C ASP A 24 -12.64 -18.90 -6.87
N PRO A 25 -12.74 -17.82 -7.67
CA PRO A 25 -14.02 -17.20 -8.00
C PRO A 25 -14.95 -18.21 -8.66
N VAL A 26 -16.18 -18.31 -8.18
CA VAL A 26 -17.26 -19.07 -8.82
C VAL A 26 -18.36 -18.12 -9.21
N THR A 27 -18.91 -18.28 -10.42
CA THR A 27 -20.07 -17.52 -10.90
C THR A 27 -21.29 -18.42 -10.88
N THR A 28 -22.31 -18.01 -10.14
CA THR A 28 -23.60 -18.70 -10.11
C THR A 28 -24.40 -18.43 -11.40
N ALA A 29 -25.43 -19.23 -11.68
CA ALA A 29 -26.26 -19.05 -12.88
C ALA A 29 -26.98 -17.68 -12.95
N CYS A 30 -27.11 -16.98 -11.82
CA CYS A 30 -27.65 -15.63 -11.76
C CYS A 30 -26.63 -14.53 -12.13
N GLY A 31 -25.38 -14.89 -12.41
CA GLY A 31 -24.30 -13.98 -12.78
C GLY A 31 -23.47 -13.42 -11.62
N HIS A 32 -23.88 -13.66 -10.36
CA HIS A 32 -23.11 -13.20 -9.20
C HIS A 32 -21.94 -14.12 -8.88
N SER A 33 -20.83 -13.51 -8.44
CA SER A 33 -19.56 -14.17 -8.19
C SER A 33 -19.15 -14.14 -6.72
N TYR A 34 -18.62 -15.26 -6.25
CA TYR A 34 -18.24 -15.47 -4.85
C TYR A 34 -16.94 -16.28 -4.76
N CYS A 35 -16.27 -16.26 -3.61
CA CYS A 35 -15.26 -17.27 -3.31
C CYS A 35 -15.92 -18.64 -3.27
N LYS A 36 -15.26 -19.68 -3.80
CA LYS A 36 -15.80 -21.04 -3.79
C LYS A 36 -16.19 -21.52 -2.39
N SER A 37 -15.35 -21.25 -1.38
CA SER A 37 -15.64 -21.59 0.01
C SER A 37 -16.88 -20.85 0.52
N CYS A 38 -16.93 -19.53 0.35
CA CYS A 38 -18.03 -18.70 0.86
C CYS A 38 -19.41 -19.14 0.36
N ILE A 39 -19.57 -19.39 -0.95
CA ILE A 39 -20.86 -19.84 -1.48
C ILE A 39 -21.17 -21.30 -1.08
N THR A 40 -20.13 -22.13 -0.92
CA THR A 40 -20.31 -23.50 -0.42
C THR A 40 -20.83 -23.49 1.00
N ASP A 41 -20.26 -22.66 1.87
CA ASP A 41 -20.66 -22.52 3.27
C ASP A 41 -22.10 -22.02 3.39
N CYS A 42 -22.49 -20.99 2.62
CA CYS A 42 -23.88 -20.52 2.56
C CYS A 42 -24.86 -21.63 2.17
N TRP A 43 -24.51 -22.45 1.16
CA TRP A 43 -25.38 -23.53 0.71
C TRP A 43 -25.39 -24.74 1.64
N ASN A 44 -24.32 -24.98 2.40
CA ASN A 44 -24.28 -26.04 3.41
C ASN A 44 -25.32 -25.82 4.52
N GLU A 45 -25.57 -24.56 4.90
CA GLU A 45 -26.64 -24.21 5.86
C GLU A 45 -28.04 -24.49 5.30
N GLU A 46 -28.20 -24.48 3.97
CA GLU A 46 -29.46 -24.68 3.26
C GLU A 46 -29.70 -26.14 2.81
N ASP A 47 -28.75 -27.05 3.02
CA ASP A 47 -28.85 -28.45 2.57
C ASP A 47 -30.10 -29.17 3.10
N GLN A 48 -30.53 -28.87 4.34
CA GLN A 48 -31.75 -29.45 4.92
C GLN A 48 -33.03 -29.00 4.22
N LYS A 49 -33.02 -27.83 3.56
CA LYS A 49 -34.18 -27.28 2.85
C LYS A 49 -34.25 -27.78 1.40
N GLY A 50 -33.15 -28.28 0.83
CA GLY A 50 -33.06 -28.74 -0.56
C GLY A 50 -33.23 -27.64 -1.61
N VAL A 51 -33.31 -26.38 -1.19
CA VAL A 51 -33.44 -25.19 -2.04
C VAL A 51 -32.31 -24.24 -1.66
N TYR A 52 -31.48 -23.90 -2.63
CA TYR A 52 -30.28 -23.10 -2.43
C TYR A 52 -30.50 -21.70 -2.99
N SER A 53 -30.06 -20.66 -2.29
CA SER A 53 -30.31 -19.29 -2.73
C SER A 53 -29.02 -18.52 -3.01
N CYS A 54 -29.10 -17.57 -3.94
CA CYS A 54 -28.04 -16.61 -4.18
C CYS A 54 -28.01 -15.57 -3.04
N PRO A 55 -26.88 -15.36 -2.34
CA PRO A 55 -26.81 -14.38 -1.25
C PRO A 55 -27.16 -12.94 -1.64
N GLN A 56 -26.89 -12.52 -2.89
CA GLN A 56 -27.19 -11.16 -3.35
C GLN A 56 -28.61 -10.97 -3.87
N CYS A 57 -29.06 -11.79 -4.83
CA CYS A 57 -30.34 -11.58 -5.51
C CYS A 57 -31.45 -12.53 -5.06
N ARG A 58 -31.14 -13.48 -4.17
CA ARG A 58 -32.08 -14.49 -3.64
C ARG A 58 -32.70 -15.41 -4.69
N GLN A 59 -32.16 -15.44 -5.91
CA GLN A 59 -32.56 -16.44 -6.91
C GLN A 59 -32.29 -17.84 -6.35
N THR A 60 -33.28 -18.72 -6.47
CA THR A 60 -33.25 -20.07 -5.93
C THR A 60 -32.80 -21.09 -6.98
N PHE A 61 -32.16 -22.16 -6.53
CA PHE A 61 -31.66 -23.26 -7.33
C PHE A 61 -32.06 -24.61 -6.70
N SER A 62 -32.52 -25.53 -7.52
CA SER A 62 -32.83 -26.91 -7.14
C SER A 62 -32.71 -27.80 -8.39
N PRO A 63 -31.85 -28.84 -8.41
CA PRO A 63 -30.96 -29.32 -7.34
C PRO A 63 -29.77 -28.38 -7.06
N ARG A 64 -28.92 -28.73 -6.08
CA ARG A 64 -27.70 -27.97 -5.74
C ARG A 64 -26.82 -27.78 -6.99
N PRO A 65 -26.51 -26.54 -7.40
CA PRO A 65 -25.64 -26.33 -8.56
C PRO A 65 -24.22 -26.84 -8.30
N ALA A 66 -23.60 -27.41 -9.34
CA ALA A 66 -22.18 -27.71 -9.31
C ALA A 66 -21.36 -26.40 -9.38
N LEU A 67 -20.41 -26.23 -8.46
CA LEU A 67 -19.56 -25.04 -8.41
C LEU A 67 -18.24 -25.31 -9.14
N ALA A 68 -18.08 -24.68 -10.30
CA ALA A 68 -16.83 -24.67 -11.06
C ALA A 68 -16.17 -23.29 -10.96
N THR A 69 -14.85 -23.27 -10.84
CA THR A 69 -14.07 -22.02 -10.82
C THR A 69 -14.23 -21.31 -12.17
N ASN A 70 -14.54 -20.03 -12.14
CA ASN A 70 -14.54 -19.17 -13.31
C ASN A 70 -13.08 -18.86 -13.69
N VAL A 71 -12.59 -19.59 -14.69
CA VAL A 71 -11.19 -19.50 -15.17
C VAL A 71 -10.83 -18.10 -15.63
N LEU A 72 -11.75 -17.39 -16.30
CA LEU A 72 -11.50 -16.02 -16.78
C LEU A 72 -11.33 -15.06 -15.62
N LEU A 73 -12.21 -15.11 -14.61
CA LEU A 73 -12.07 -14.27 -13.42
C LEU A 73 -10.80 -14.60 -12.64
N ALA A 74 -10.44 -15.88 -12.53
CA ALA A 74 -9.19 -16.30 -11.92
C ALA A 74 -7.97 -15.75 -12.69
N GLU A 75 -7.93 -15.86 -14.02
CA GLU A 75 -6.85 -15.31 -14.83
C GLU A 75 -6.75 -13.79 -14.74
N MET A 76 -7.88 -13.07 -14.72
CA MET A 76 -7.88 -11.61 -14.54
C MET A 76 -7.34 -11.24 -13.17
N LEU A 77 -7.73 -11.95 -12.11
CA LEU A 77 -7.22 -11.76 -10.75
C LEU A 77 -5.72 -12.07 -10.65
N GLU A 78 -5.25 -13.13 -11.32
CA GLU A 78 -3.83 -13.46 -11.38
C GLU A 78 -3.06 -12.39 -12.17
N LYS A 79 -3.58 -11.89 -13.29
CA LYS A 79 -2.96 -10.77 -14.01
C LYS A 79 -2.90 -9.51 -13.16
N LEU A 80 -3.94 -9.20 -12.38
CA LEU A 80 -3.90 -8.07 -11.43
C LEU A 80 -2.85 -8.28 -10.32
N LYS A 81 -2.67 -9.52 -9.85
CA LYS A 81 -1.59 -9.87 -8.90
C LYS A 81 -0.21 -9.76 -9.56
N ILE A 82 -0.07 -10.22 -10.81
CA ILE A 82 1.17 -10.20 -11.58
C ILE A 82 1.55 -8.78 -12.00
N THR A 83 0.61 -7.90 -12.38
CA THR A 83 0.89 -6.47 -12.59
C THR A 83 1.39 -5.79 -11.30
N ARG A 84 0.97 -6.27 -10.12
CA ARG A 84 1.54 -5.84 -8.82
C ARG A 84 2.91 -6.45 -8.49
N LEU A 85 3.30 -7.55 -9.14
CA LEU A 85 4.60 -8.23 -8.95
C LEU A 85 5.63 -7.81 -10.01
N GLN A 86 5.22 -7.50 -11.24
CA GLN A 86 6.07 -6.99 -12.31
C GLN A 86 6.43 -5.51 -12.12
N THR A 87 5.76 -4.80 -11.20
CA THR A 87 6.22 -3.53 -10.63
C THR A 87 7.16 -3.71 -9.44
N ALA A 88 7.40 -4.96 -9.00
CA ALA A 88 8.21 -5.30 -7.83
C ALA A 88 9.59 -5.90 -8.17
N ASP A 89 9.90 -6.16 -9.45
CA ASP A 89 11.22 -6.65 -9.87
C ASP A 89 12.12 -5.49 -10.33
N CYS A 90 12.78 -4.87 -9.34
CA CYS A 90 14.15 -4.37 -9.49
C CYS A 90 14.92 -4.71 -8.21
N ASP A 91 15.82 -5.67 -8.37
CA ASP A 91 17.05 -6.02 -7.64
C ASP A 91 17.17 -5.86 -6.11
N ALA A 92 17.57 -6.99 -5.53
CA ALA A 92 18.39 -7.24 -4.34
C ALA A 92 18.84 -6.05 -3.46
N GLY A 93 18.47 -6.13 -2.17
CA GLY A 93 19.13 -5.41 -1.08
C GLY A 93 18.45 -5.70 0.26
N SER A 94 19.18 -6.26 1.20
CA SER A 94 18.73 -6.53 2.58
C SER A 94 18.54 -5.24 3.38
N GLU A 95 17.52 -4.43 3.09
CA GLU A 95 17.07 -3.29 3.93
C GLU A 95 15.75 -2.65 3.44
N ASP A 96 14.85 -3.44 2.86
CA ASP A 96 13.63 -2.89 2.24
C ASP A 96 12.65 -2.29 3.27
N VAL A 97 12.56 -0.96 3.26
CA VAL A 97 11.65 -0.16 4.08
C VAL A 97 10.21 -0.47 3.69
N ARG A 98 9.35 -0.71 4.67
CA ARG A 98 7.94 -1.07 4.45
C ARG A 98 7.06 0.18 4.44
N CYS A 99 5.99 0.13 3.66
CA CYS A 99 4.98 1.19 3.65
C CYS A 99 4.22 1.24 4.98
N ASP A 100 4.06 2.44 5.52
CA ASP A 100 3.41 2.69 6.80
C ASP A 100 1.88 2.72 6.72
N VAL A 101 1.34 3.02 5.53
CA VAL A 101 -0.11 3.20 5.30
C VAL A 101 -0.83 1.89 4.97
N CYS A 102 -0.12 0.86 4.50
CA CYS A 102 -0.73 -0.41 4.14
C CYS A 102 -1.42 -1.09 5.33
N THR A 103 -2.73 -1.32 5.19
CA THR A 103 -3.50 -2.18 6.08
C THR A 103 -3.31 -3.65 5.66
N GLY A 104 -2.72 -4.47 6.52
CA GLY A 104 -2.43 -5.88 6.26
C GLY A 104 -0.98 -6.14 5.81
N THR A 105 -0.79 -6.86 4.71
CA THR A 105 0.55 -7.10 4.16
C THR A 105 1.17 -5.79 3.69
N LYS A 106 2.24 -5.36 4.38
CA LYS A 106 2.95 -4.12 4.03
C LYS A 106 3.78 -4.31 2.76
N HIS A 107 3.58 -3.42 1.80
CA HIS A 107 4.35 -3.38 0.56
C HIS A 107 5.68 -2.62 0.75
N LYS A 108 6.67 -2.88 -0.11
CA LYS A 108 7.92 -2.11 -0.17
C LYS A 108 7.61 -0.63 -0.41
N ALA A 109 8.20 0.24 0.39
CA ALA A 109 8.14 1.67 0.20
C ALA A 109 9.13 2.09 -0.89
N VAL A 110 8.69 3.02 -1.74
CA VAL A 110 9.49 3.58 -2.83
C VAL A 110 10.00 4.98 -2.49
N LYS A 111 9.22 5.74 -1.69
CA LYS A 111 9.59 7.07 -1.20
C LYS A 111 9.12 7.27 0.22
N SER A 112 9.79 8.16 0.92
CA SER A 112 9.38 8.65 2.24
C SER A 112 9.14 10.15 2.21
N CYS A 113 8.12 10.62 2.92
CA CYS A 113 7.81 12.04 3.04
C CYS A 113 8.41 12.61 4.32
N LEU A 114 9.26 13.62 4.19
CA LEU A 114 9.91 14.27 5.34
C LEU A 114 8.96 15.16 6.15
N VAL A 115 7.77 15.45 5.60
CA VAL A 115 6.74 16.24 6.29
C VAL A 115 5.76 15.32 7.02
N CYS A 116 5.29 14.25 6.36
CA CYS A 116 4.36 13.30 6.96
C CYS A 116 5.05 12.24 7.82
N LEU A 117 6.38 12.11 7.73
CA LEU A 117 7.19 11.11 8.43
C LEU A 117 6.71 9.67 8.18
N ASN A 118 6.28 9.42 6.95
CA ASN A 118 5.77 8.13 6.53
C ASN A 118 6.45 7.69 5.24
N SER A 119 6.62 6.38 5.10
CA SER A 119 7.11 5.69 3.92
C SER A 119 5.93 5.12 3.13
N TYR A 120 5.94 5.33 1.83
CA TYR A 120 4.84 4.99 0.93
C TYR A 120 5.28 3.98 -0.12
N CYS A 121 4.49 2.92 -0.31
CA CYS A 121 4.55 2.13 -1.54
C CYS A 121 3.99 2.94 -2.71
N GLN A 122 4.24 2.49 -3.94
CA GLN A 122 3.85 3.21 -5.15
C GLN A 122 2.38 3.69 -5.13
N ASN A 123 1.44 2.81 -4.79
CA ASN A 123 0.01 3.16 -4.72
C ASN A 123 -0.29 4.26 -3.67
N HIS A 124 0.27 4.15 -2.47
CA HIS A 124 0.03 5.16 -1.44
C HIS A 124 0.79 6.47 -1.70
N LEU A 125 1.90 6.41 -2.45
CA LEU A 125 2.62 7.59 -2.89
C LEU A 125 1.79 8.39 -3.91
N GLU A 126 1.19 7.72 -4.90
CA GLU A 126 0.34 8.37 -5.89
C GLU A 126 -0.89 9.02 -5.24
N GLN A 127 -1.51 8.35 -4.27
CA GLN A 127 -2.60 8.92 -3.48
C GLN A 127 -2.14 10.14 -2.66
N HIS A 128 -0.96 10.07 -2.04
CA HIS A 128 -0.35 11.18 -1.32
C HIS A 128 -0.10 12.38 -2.23
N GLU A 129 0.57 12.19 -3.37
CA GLU A 129 0.84 13.27 -4.32
C GLU A 129 -0.44 13.86 -4.92
N SER A 130 -1.47 13.03 -5.14
CA SER A 130 -2.79 13.50 -5.58
C SER A 130 -3.44 14.41 -4.54
N PHE A 131 -3.41 14.03 -3.25
CA PHE A 131 -3.99 14.80 -2.15
C PHE A 131 -3.24 16.12 -1.89
N PHE A 132 -1.91 16.10 -2.02
CA PHE A 132 -1.04 17.26 -1.81
C PHE A 132 -0.64 17.98 -3.11
N ARG A 133 -1.43 17.85 -4.19
CA ARG A 133 -1.12 18.45 -5.51
C ARG A 133 -0.83 19.96 -5.43
N SER A 134 -1.57 20.69 -4.60
CA SER A 134 -1.42 22.13 -4.43
C SER A 134 -0.26 22.54 -3.51
N LYS A 135 0.21 21.63 -2.63
CA LYS A 135 1.30 21.88 -1.68
C LYS A 135 2.17 20.63 -1.55
N ARG A 136 3.00 20.40 -2.56
CA ARG A 136 3.85 19.20 -2.62
C ARG A 136 4.77 19.12 -1.41
N HIS A 137 4.77 17.98 -0.74
CA HIS A 137 5.73 17.73 0.33
C HIS A 137 7.07 17.24 -0.23
N LYS A 138 8.18 17.50 0.49
CA LYS A 138 9.51 17.00 0.11
C LYS A 138 9.56 15.48 0.32
N LEU A 139 9.78 14.75 -0.77
CA LEU A 139 9.95 13.30 -0.80
C LEU A 139 11.43 12.96 -0.95
N THR A 140 11.86 11.89 -0.30
CA THR A 140 13.21 11.30 -0.41
C THR A 140 13.09 9.80 -0.67
N ASP A 141 14.20 9.13 -0.97
CA ASP A 141 14.21 7.68 -1.14
C ASP A 141 13.75 6.99 0.15
N ALA A 142 13.09 5.85 0.00
CA ALA A 142 12.54 5.13 1.14
C ALA A 142 13.66 4.83 2.15
N THR A 143 13.51 5.30 3.38
CA THR A 143 14.49 5.08 4.44
C THR A 143 13.82 4.68 5.74
N GLY A 144 14.37 3.68 6.43
CA GLY A 144 13.92 3.28 7.77
C GLY A 144 14.33 4.31 8.84
N ARG A 145 15.18 5.28 8.48
CA ARG A 145 15.79 6.25 9.39
C ARG A 145 15.09 7.61 9.39
N LEU A 146 13.81 7.68 9.00
CA LEU A 146 13.07 8.95 8.99
C LEU A 146 13.05 9.62 10.36
N GLN A 147 12.92 8.82 11.43
CA GLN A 147 12.93 9.32 12.79
C GLN A 147 14.28 9.93 13.19
N GLU A 148 15.39 9.44 12.62
CA GLU A 148 16.73 9.99 12.84
C GLU A 148 16.92 11.34 12.12
N MET A 149 16.02 11.72 11.21
CA MET A 149 16.04 13.01 10.52
C MET A 149 15.25 14.09 11.26
N ILE A 150 14.64 13.76 12.41
CA ILE A 150 13.82 14.65 13.22
C ILE A 150 14.46 14.87 14.58
N CYS A 151 14.48 16.13 15.02
CA CYS A 151 14.95 16.50 16.34
C CYS A 151 13.98 16.00 17.40
N THR A 152 14.43 15.15 18.30
CA THR A 152 13.60 14.62 19.40
C THR A 152 13.16 15.68 20.42
N LYS A 153 13.88 16.81 20.51
CA LYS A 153 13.54 17.93 21.42
C LYS A 153 12.49 18.87 20.85
N HIS A 154 12.55 19.13 19.54
CA HIS A 154 11.76 20.18 18.89
C HIS A 154 10.78 19.64 17.84
N ASP A 155 10.80 18.33 17.57
CA ASP A 155 10.00 17.64 16.55
C ASP A 155 10.13 18.26 15.14
N GLU A 156 11.29 18.88 14.88
CA GLU A 156 11.60 19.55 13.61
C GLU A 156 12.71 18.83 12.84
N GLN A 157 12.68 18.97 11.51
CA GLN A 157 13.70 18.41 10.63
C GLN A 157 15.10 18.91 10.97
N LEU A 158 16.04 17.97 11.04
CA LEU A 158 17.46 18.24 11.19
C LEU A 158 18.04 18.72 9.86
N LYS A 159 18.02 20.04 9.64
CA LYS A 159 18.49 20.70 8.40
C LYS A 159 19.90 21.27 8.51
N LEU A 160 20.47 21.31 9.70
CA LEU A 160 21.77 21.92 9.99
C LEU A 160 22.73 20.85 10.50
N TYR A 161 24.03 21.09 10.33
CA TYR A 161 25.10 20.28 10.91
C TYR A 161 25.98 21.17 11.78
N CYS A 162 26.12 20.79 13.05
CA CYS A 162 27.04 21.43 13.97
C CYS A 162 28.41 20.75 13.84
N ARG A 163 29.43 21.49 13.38
CA ARG A 163 30.81 21.00 13.25
C ARG A 163 31.48 20.81 14.60
N THR A 164 31.16 21.68 15.55
CA THR A 164 31.70 21.60 16.93
C THR A 164 31.30 20.30 17.62
N ASP A 165 30.03 19.90 17.51
CA ASP A 165 29.52 18.67 18.16
C ASP A 165 29.37 17.48 17.19
N GLN A 166 29.77 17.67 15.93
CA GLN A 166 29.71 16.69 14.84
C GLN A 166 28.34 16.01 14.66
N ARG A 167 27.24 16.74 14.84
CA ARG A 167 25.88 16.20 14.79
C ARG A 167 24.91 17.06 13.99
N CYS A 168 23.89 16.42 13.41
CA CYS A 168 22.78 17.11 12.75
C CYS A 168 21.83 17.72 13.79
N ILE A 169 21.43 18.98 13.59
CA ILE A 169 20.55 19.76 14.49
C ILE A 169 19.42 20.45 13.71
N CYS A 170 18.35 20.86 14.40
CA CYS A 170 17.28 21.70 13.84
C CYS A 170 17.57 23.20 14.09
N TYR A 171 16.77 24.09 13.50
CA TYR A 171 16.93 25.54 13.69
C TYR A 171 16.76 26.00 15.16
N PRO A 172 15.76 25.51 15.92
CA PRO A 172 15.68 25.82 17.35
C PRO A 172 16.93 25.41 18.13
N CYS A 173 17.47 24.21 17.89
CA CYS A 173 18.74 23.77 18.49
C CYS A 173 19.91 24.72 18.18
N MET A 174 19.98 25.28 16.96
CA MET A 174 20.99 26.28 16.60
C MET A 174 20.85 27.55 17.44
N MET A 175 19.63 28.00 17.73
CA MET A 175 19.39 29.24 18.46
C MET A 175 19.57 29.08 19.98
N ASP A 176 19.38 27.87 20.50
CA ASP A 176 19.47 27.55 21.92
C ASP A 176 20.86 26.97 22.29
N GLU A 177 20.97 25.64 22.31
CA GLU A 177 22.13 24.91 22.83
C GLU A 177 23.39 25.09 21.96
N HIS A 178 23.22 25.40 20.66
CA HIS A 178 24.31 25.50 19.70
C HIS A 178 24.58 26.94 19.21
N LYS A 179 24.12 27.96 19.95
CA LYS A 179 24.16 29.37 19.52
C LYS A 179 25.54 29.89 19.11
N ASN A 180 26.59 29.39 19.74
CA ASN A 180 27.97 29.82 19.50
C ASN A 180 28.81 28.75 18.78
N HIS A 181 28.18 27.67 18.32
CA HIS A 181 28.89 26.60 17.64
C HIS A 181 28.96 26.88 16.14
N GLU A 182 29.97 26.32 15.49
CA GLU A 182 30.07 26.41 14.03
C GLU A 182 29.00 25.49 13.42
N THR A 183 28.00 26.10 12.78
CA THR A 183 26.90 25.38 12.14
C THR A 183 26.82 25.71 10.66
N VAL A 184 26.68 24.68 9.84
CA VAL A 184 26.47 24.78 8.38
C VAL A 184 25.17 24.06 8.00
N THR A 185 24.70 24.22 6.76
CA THR A 185 23.57 23.43 6.29
C THR A 185 23.99 21.98 6.09
N ALA A 186 23.09 21.04 6.41
CA ALA A 186 23.38 19.61 6.26
C ALA A 186 23.55 19.18 4.79
N GLU A 187 23.13 20.01 3.83
CA GLU A 187 23.35 19.81 2.38
C GLU A 187 24.78 20.27 2.00
N ALA A 188 25.24 21.44 2.49
CA ALA A 188 26.59 21.94 2.22
C ALA A 188 27.68 21.02 2.78
N GLU A 189 27.55 20.57 4.03
CA GLU A 189 28.53 19.69 4.67
C GLU A 189 28.71 18.35 3.93
N ARG A 190 27.64 17.79 3.35
CA ARG A 190 27.73 16.56 2.54
C ARG A 190 28.48 16.77 1.23
N THR A 191 28.45 18.01 0.71
CA THR A 191 29.08 18.36 -0.56
C THR A 191 30.58 18.65 -0.35
N GLU A 192 30.98 19.11 0.84
CA GLU A 192 32.39 19.34 1.20
C GLU A 192 33.15 18.06 1.60
N LYS A 193 32.44 17.01 2.01
CA LYS A 193 33.02 15.71 2.42
C LYS A 193 33.07 14.66 1.31
N GLN A 194 32.63 15.01 0.10
CA GLN A 194 32.62 14.15 -1.09
C GLN A 194 33.73 14.56 -2.05
#